data_AF-A0A7J6B8S1-F1
#
_entry.id   AF-A0A7J6B8S1-F1
#
_cell.length_a   1.000
_cell.length_b   1.000
_cell.length_c   1.000
_cell.angle_alpha   90.00
_cell.angle_beta   90.00
_cell.angle_gamma   90.00
#
_symmetry.space_group_name_H-M   'P 1'
#
loop_
_entity.id
_entity.type
_entity.pdbx_description
1 polymer ?
#
loop_
_entity_poly.entity_id
_entity_poly.type
_entity_poly.pdbx_seq_one_letter_code
_entity_poly.pdbx_strand_id
1 'polypeptide(L)'
;MTGPKAYLMYASSVQAGAQRGIEECKYQFAWDRWNCPENELHLATHKGLRRATKETAFVHAISAAGVMYALTKNCSMGDFDNCGCDESKTGGNGGRGWIWGGCSDNADFGESISKQFVDALENGHDSRAAVNRHNNEAGRLAIKATMKRSCKCHGVSGSCSVQTCWMQLSDFRDVGNYLKIKYDQAQKLELEQRRMRAGNSAENRGSIADTFSSIARTELIHLEDSPNYCVKNLSLGLHGTEGRECVQRGNKLSQFEKRSCRRLCHECGLKVEERRIEIAYLSYTSSVLAGAQNGLQECKHQFAWDRWNCPGSTFHLSTHRRLRSATRETSFVHAISAAGVMYTLTRNCSLGDLDNCGCDNSRNGKIGGRGWLWGGCSDNVDFGDRISKQYVDAFETGQDARAAVNLHNNAAGRLAVKATMKRICRCHGMSESCAMQTCWMQLAEFREVGNYLKVKHDQAHKLELDKRRMRAGNSADNRGGAIADAFSSIARSELIYLEDSPDYCAKNLSFGLHGTEGRECLQSGKDLSQWEKHSCRRLCHECGLRVEEIRTEIVSSCNCKFHWCCTVKCENCTQVIVKYVCARRQSGQGHNRRRIRGPK
;
A
#
# COMPACT_ATOMS: atom_id res chain seq x y z
N MET A 1 -4.75 15.24 -30.73
CA MET A 1 -3.61 15.30 -29.79
C MET A 1 -2.89 13.95 -29.81
N THR A 2 -2.05 13.70 -30.82
CA THR A 2 -1.34 12.42 -30.99
C THR A 2 0.16 12.70 -31.02
N GLY A 3 0.78 12.70 -29.84
CA GLY A 3 2.22 12.88 -29.69
C GLY A 3 2.72 12.32 -28.34
N PRO A 4 4.03 12.05 -28.19
CA PRO A 4 4.60 11.42 -27.00
C PRO A 4 4.30 12.16 -25.68
N LYS A 5 4.09 13.48 -25.73
CA LYS A 5 3.72 14.31 -24.57
C LYS A 5 2.32 14.01 -24.01
N ALA A 6 1.34 13.68 -24.85
CA ALA A 6 -0.01 13.33 -24.41
C ALA A 6 -0.04 11.93 -23.75
N TYR A 7 0.84 11.03 -24.21
CA TYR A 7 0.96 9.69 -23.62
C TYR A 7 1.53 9.75 -22.20
N LEU A 8 2.53 10.61 -21.96
CA LEU A 8 3.12 10.80 -20.62
C LEU A 8 2.15 11.42 -19.60
N MET A 9 1.27 12.33 -20.04
CA MET A 9 0.33 13.02 -19.16
C MET A 9 -0.64 12.06 -18.45
N TYR A 10 -1.13 11.05 -19.16
CA TYR A 10 -2.13 10.11 -18.62
C TYR A 10 -1.52 8.81 -18.10
N ALA A 11 -0.26 8.50 -18.41
CA ALA A 11 0.36 7.22 -18.11
C ALA A 11 0.27 6.82 -16.63
N SER A 12 0.49 7.76 -15.70
CA SER A 12 0.37 7.50 -14.25
C SER A 12 -1.05 7.13 -13.83
N SER A 13 -2.04 7.83 -14.38
CA SER A 13 -3.47 7.60 -14.10
C SER A 13 -3.96 6.30 -14.74
N VAL A 14 -3.47 5.97 -15.93
CA VAL A 14 -3.71 4.68 -16.60
C VAL A 14 -3.13 3.55 -15.78
N GLN A 15 -1.89 3.67 -15.30
CA GLN A 15 -1.27 2.65 -14.45
C GLN A 15 -2.03 2.47 -13.14
N ALA A 16 -2.39 3.56 -12.46
CA ALA A 16 -3.18 3.52 -11.23
C ALA A 16 -4.58 2.90 -11.46
N GLY A 17 -5.23 3.23 -12.59
CA GLY A 17 -6.51 2.68 -12.98
C GLY A 17 -6.46 1.18 -13.29
N ALA A 18 -5.43 0.74 -14.01
CA ALA A 18 -5.20 -0.68 -14.28
C ALA A 18 -4.99 -1.46 -12.97
N GLN A 19 -4.15 -0.93 -12.06
CA GLN A 19 -3.90 -1.53 -10.75
C GLN A 19 -5.19 -1.63 -9.92
N ARG A 20 -6.02 -0.57 -9.92
CA ARG A 20 -7.34 -0.59 -9.28
C ARG A 20 -8.26 -1.67 -9.85
N GLY A 21 -8.26 -1.85 -11.16
CA GLY A 21 -9.01 -2.92 -11.84
C GLY A 21 -8.62 -4.32 -11.34
N ILE A 22 -7.32 -4.55 -11.14
CA ILE A 22 -6.80 -5.82 -10.63
C ILE A 22 -7.15 -6.03 -9.16
N GLU A 23 -6.98 -5.02 -8.32
CA GLU A 23 -7.34 -5.12 -6.90
C GLU A 23 -8.81 -5.50 -6.74
N GLU A 24 -9.67 -4.93 -7.56
CA GLU A 24 -11.08 -5.27 -7.61
C GLU A 24 -11.31 -6.68 -8.17
N CYS A 25 -10.58 -7.11 -9.19
CA CYS A 25 -10.62 -8.49 -9.68
C CYS A 25 -10.24 -9.51 -8.59
N LYS A 26 -9.15 -9.27 -7.86
CA LYS A 26 -8.73 -10.11 -6.72
C LYS A 26 -9.81 -10.15 -5.64
N TYR A 27 -10.47 -9.03 -5.39
CA TYR A 27 -11.59 -8.96 -4.43
C TYR A 27 -12.78 -9.80 -4.88
N GLN A 28 -13.27 -9.58 -6.11
CA GLN A 28 -14.46 -10.25 -6.65
C GLN A 28 -14.30 -11.77 -6.73
N PHE A 29 -13.07 -12.24 -6.96
CA PHE A 29 -12.74 -13.66 -7.14
C PHE A 29 -12.02 -14.30 -5.95
N ALA A 30 -11.93 -13.63 -4.80
CA ALA A 30 -11.21 -14.12 -3.62
C ALA A 30 -11.66 -15.53 -3.18
N TRP A 31 -12.95 -15.83 -3.34
CA TRP A 31 -13.60 -17.08 -2.92
C TRP A 31 -14.04 -17.99 -4.09
N ASP A 32 -13.54 -17.71 -5.29
CA ASP A 32 -13.72 -18.52 -6.50
C ASP A 32 -12.49 -19.38 -6.76
N ARG A 33 -12.65 -20.48 -7.50
CA ARG A 33 -11.53 -21.40 -7.81
C ARG A 33 -10.40 -20.71 -8.59
N TRP A 34 -10.76 -19.78 -9.46
CA TRP A 34 -9.85 -18.80 -10.04
C TRP A 34 -9.89 -17.52 -9.21
N ASN A 35 -8.73 -16.96 -8.85
CA ASN A 35 -8.60 -15.87 -7.87
C ASN A 35 -7.82 -14.66 -8.41
N CYS A 36 -7.85 -14.43 -9.72
CA CYS A 36 -7.14 -13.33 -10.37
C CYS A 36 -5.62 -13.30 -10.06
N PRO A 37 -4.86 -14.30 -10.54
CA PRO A 37 -3.43 -14.44 -10.21
C PRO A 37 -2.56 -13.36 -10.87
N GLU A 38 -1.40 -13.08 -10.28
CA GLU A 38 -0.53 -11.94 -10.67
C GLU A 38 0.17 -12.09 -12.03
N ASN A 39 0.19 -13.27 -12.61
CA ASN A 39 0.66 -13.49 -13.98
C ASN A 39 -0.31 -12.97 -15.05
N GLU A 40 -1.59 -12.82 -14.70
CA GLU A 40 -2.63 -12.18 -15.52
C GLU A 40 -2.54 -10.64 -15.49
N LEU A 41 -1.65 -10.09 -14.64
CA LEU A 41 -1.49 -8.66 -14.33
C LEU A 41 -0.81 -7.85 -15.44
N HIS A 42 -0.11 -8.50 -16.36
CA HIS A 42 0.63 -7.83 -17.42
C HIS A 42 -0.19 -7.75 -18.71
N LEU A 43 -1.02 -6.72 -18.80
CA LEU A 43 -1.62 -6.22 -20.06
C LEU A 43 -0.57 -5.95 -21.18
N ALA A 44 0.73 -5.95 -20.86
CA ALA A 44 1.80 -5.44 -21.70
C ALA A 44 2.75 -6.49 -22.33
N THR A 45 2.51 -7.80 -22.19
CA THR A 45 3.39 -8.80 -22.83
C THR A 45 2.59 -9.89 -23.50
N HIS A 46 2.78 -10.02 -24.82
CA HIS A 46 2.26 -11.04 -25.77
C HIS A 46 2.39 -12.52 -25.33
N LYS A 47 2.78 -12.81 -24.08
CA LYS A 47 2.97 -14.15 -23.52
C LYS A 47 2.03 -14.48 -22.33
N GLY A 48 1.34 -13.51 -21.72
CA GLY A 48 0.58 -13.71 -20.47
C GLY A 48 -0.80 -14.35 -20.64
N LEU A 49 -1.68 -13.73 -21.43
CA LEU A 49 -3.06 -14.19 -21.63
C LEU A 49 -3.21 -14.87 -23.00
N ARG A 50 -2.83 -16.14 -23.10
CA ARG A 50 -2.99 -16.92 -24.34
C ARG A 50 -4.41 -17.43 -24.56
N ARG A 51 -5.26 -17.37 -23.53
CA ARG A 51 -6.59 -17.97 -23.54
C ARG A 51 -7.66 -16.91 -23.52
N ALA A 52 -8.76 -17.17 -24.23
CA ALA A 52 -9.92 -16.30 -24.26
C ALA A 52 -11.08 -16.93 -23.47
N THR A 53 -10.92 -17.08 -22.15
CA THR A 53 -11.96 -17.63 -21.26
C THR A 53 -12.82 -16.51 -20.66
N LYS A 54 -13.89 -16.87 -19.93
CA LYS A 54 -14.72 -15.89 -19.23
C LYS A 54 -13.93 -15.08 -18.19
N GLU A 55 -12.92 -15.68 -17.54
CA GLU A 55 -12.05 -15.00 -16.57
C GLU A 55 -11.26 -13.89 -17.25
N THR A 56 -10.71 -14.17 -18.42
CA THR A 56 -9.95 -13.19 -19.19
C THR A 56 -10.87 -12.08 -19.71
N ALA A 57 -12.09 -12.41 -20.12
CA ALA A 57 -13.12 -11.44 -20.48
C ALA A 57 -13.40 -10.44 -19.34
N PHE A 58 -13.53 -10.93 -18.10
CA PHE A 58 -13.68 -10.06 -16.93
C PHE A 58 -12.44 -9.20 -16.68
N VAL A 59 -11.23 -9.76 -16.78
CA VAL A 59 -9.97 -8.99 -16.59
C VAL A 59 -9.87 -7.83 -17.58
N HIS A 60 -10.18 -8.07 -18.86
CA HIS A 60 -10.21 -7.02 -19.88
C HIS A 60 -11.24 -5.93 -19.53
N ALA A 61 -12.45 -6.33 -19.16
CA ALA A 61 -13.51 -5.39 -18.78
C ALA A 61 -13.16 -4.56 -17.54
N ILE A 62 -12.76 -5.18 -16.43
CA ILE A 62 -12.46 -4.47 -15.18
C ILE A 62 -11.21 -3.60 -15.29
N SER A 63 -10.23 -3.99 -16.11
CA SER A 63 -9.04 -3.18 -16.38
C SER A 63 -9.39 -1.94 -17.19
N ALA A 64 -10.18 -2.10 -18.27
CA ALA A 64 -10.65 -0.96 -19.07
C ALA A 64 -11.54 0.00 -18.26
N ALA A 65 -12.40 -0.56 -17.40
CA ALA A 65 -13.22 0.18 -16.45
C ALA A 65 -12.35 0.95 -15.43
N GLY A 66 -11.33 0.30 -14.86
CA GLY A 66 -10.41 0.91 -13.89
C GLY A 66 -9.61 2.07 -14.48
N VAL A 67 -9.10 1.91 -15.71
CA VAL A 67 -8.42 2.98 -16.45
C VAL A 67 -9.38 4.15 -16.72
N MET A 68 -10.58 3.89 -17.25
CA MET A 68 -11.59 4.92 -17.49
C MET A 68 -12.00 5.63 -16.19
N TYR A 69 -12.16 4.89 -15.09
CA TYR A 69 -12.52 5.42 -13.79
C TYR A 69 -11.48 6.41 -13.28
N ALA A 70 -10.19 6.02 -13.29
CA ALA A 70 -9.10 6.88 -12.83
C ALA A 70 -8.98 8.15 -13.70
N LEU A 71 -9.05 8.01 -15.02
CA LEU A 71 -8.98 9.13 -15.95
C LEU A 71 -10.15 10.11 -15.78
N THR A 72 -11.37 9.59 -15.66
CA THR A 72 -12.56 10.40 -15.42
C THR A 72 -12.47 11.12 -14.08
N LYS A 73 -12.03 10.41 -13.04
CA LYS A 73 -11.98 10.97 -11.68
C LYS A 73 -10.97 12.10 -11.55
N ASN A 74 -9.76 11.88 -12.07
CA ASN A 74 -8.68 12.87 -12.05
C ASN A 74 -9.04 14.08 -12.92
N CYS A 75 -9.73 13.86 -14.04
CA CYS A 75 -10.27 14.94 -14.86
C CYS A 75 -11.20 15.86 -14.06
N SER A 76 -12.16 15.28 -13.34
CA SER A 76 -13.15 16.04 -12.58
C SER A 76 -12.61 16.61 -11.27
N MET A 77 -11.45 16.14 -10.81
CA MET A 77 -10.67 16.75 -9.73
C MET A 77 -9.80 17.92 -10.20
N GLY A 78 -9.64 18.11 -11.52
CA GLY A 78 -8.80 19.15 -12.10
C GLY A 78 -7.32 18.78 -12.19
N ASP A 79 -6.98 17.49 -12.12
CA ASP A 79 -5.60 17.00 -12.25
C ASP A 79 -5.06 17.10 -13.69
N PHE A 80 -5.96 17.32 -14.66
CA PHE A 80 -5.63 17.45 -16.08
C PHE A 80 -6.06 18.82 -16.61
N ASP A 81 -5.13 19.55 -17.21
CA ASP A 81 -5.38 20.91 -17.73
C ASP A 81 -6.31 20.97 -18.96
N ASN A 82 -6.50 19.85 -19.66
CA ASN A 82 -7.19 19.79 -20.94
C ASN A 82 -8.57 19.11 -20.89
N CYS A 83 -9.10 18.93 -19.68
CA CYS A 83 -10.46 18.44 -19.48
C CYS A 83 -11.05 19.06 -18.21
N GLY A 84 -12.32 18.78 -17.95
CA GLY A 84 -13.01 19.30 -16.77
C GLY A 84 -14.33 18.57 -16.56
N CYS A 85 -15.16 19.15 -15.69
CA CYS A 85 -16.51 18.66 -15.44
C CYS A 85 -17.33 18.57 -16.73
N ASP A 86 -18.23 17.60 -16.81
CA ASP A 86 -19.27 17.59 -17.85
C ASP A 86 -20.31 18.66 -17.53
N GLU A 87 -20.40 19.67 -18.39
CA GLU A 87 -21.33 20.80 -18.26
C GLU A 87 -22.61 20.63 -19.08
N SER A 88 -22.77 19.51 -19.80
CA SER A 88 -23.89 19.29 -20.74
C SER A 88 -25.29 19.46 -20.12
N LYS A 89 -25.41 19.22 -18.81
CA LYS A 89 -26.68 19.34 -18.06
C LYS A 89 -26.71 20.53 -17.11
N THR A 90 -25.58 21.21 -16.89
CA THR A 90 -25.43 22.25 -15.86
C THR A 90 -26.41 23.41 -16.10
N GLY A 91 -27.12 23.83 -15.05
CA GLY A 91 -28.13 24.89 -15.13
C GLY A 91 -29.50 24.43 -15.65
N GLY A 92 -29.63 23.18 -16.11
CA GLY A 92 -30.89 22.60 -16.54
C GLY A 92 -31.83 22.27 -15.38
N ASN A 93 -33.14 22.35 -15.60
CA ASN A 93 -34.14 21.93 -14.63
C ASN A 93 -34.16 20.39 -14.54
N GLY A 94 -33.91 19.84 -13.35
CA GLY A 94 -33.88 18.39 -13.14
C GLY A 94 -35.27 17.78 -12.87
N GLY A 95 -36.24 18.62 -12.52
CA GLY A 95 -37.60 18.21 -12.16
C GLY A 95 -38.10 19.00 -10.95
N ARG A 96 -39.22 18.58 -10.35
CA ARG A 96 -39.79 19.31 -9.21
C ARG A 96 -38.84 19.23 -8.01
N GLY A 97 -38.35 20.38 -7.53
CA GLY A 97 -37.53 20.51 -6.32
C GLY A 97 -36.01 20.32 -6.51
N TRP A 98 -35.49 20.23 -7.75
CA TRP A 98 -34.05 20.15 -7.95
C TRP A 98 -33.56 20.63 -9.33
N ILE A 99 -32.30 21.08 -9.37
CA ILE A 99 -31.62 21.58 -10.57
C ILE A 99 -30.30 20.85 -10.80
N TRP A 100 -29.86 20.78 -12.06
CA TRP A 100 -28.52 20.29 -12.40
C TRP A 100 -27.46 21.36 -12.11
N GLY A 101 -26.41 20.98 -11.41
CA GLY A 101 -25.28 21.86 -11.12
C GLY A 101 -24.16 21.12 -10.38
N GLY A 102 -23.08 21.82 -10.02
CA GLY A 102 -21.87 21.17 -9.50
C GLY A 102 -21.02 20.54 -10.61
N CYS A 103 -20.08 19.68 -10.24
CA CYS A 103 -19.16 19.04 -11.19
C CYS A 103 -19.64 17.62 -11.52
N SER A 104 -20.20 17.42 -12.71
CA SER A 104 -20.49 16.06 -13.19
C SER A 104 -19.21 15.39 -13.69
N ASP A 105 -18.99 14.14 -13.30
CA ASP A 105 -17.81 13.38 -13.71
C ASP A 105 -17.85 13.11 -15.24
N ASN A 106 -16.80 13.52 -15.96
CA ASN A 106 -16.78 13.50 -17.43
C ASN A 106 -16.41 12.11 -18.00
N ALA A 107 -17.38 11.21 -17.99
CA ALA A 107 -17.19 9.82 -18.42
C ALA A 107 -16.82 9.70 -19.91
N ASP A 108 -17.29 10.61 -20.77
CA ASP A 108 -16.96 10.58 -22.21
C ASP A 108 -15.48 10.86 -22.46
N PHE A 109 -14.90 11.79 -21.71
CA PHE A 109 -13.46 12.04 -21.71
C PHE A 109 -12.67 10.79 -21.29
N GLY A 110 -13.03 10.20 -20.14
CA GLY A 110 -12.35 9.01 -19.64
C GLY A 110 -12.46 7.81 -20.57
N GLU A 111 -13.60 7.64 -21.24
CA GLU A 111 -13.80 6.60 -22.26
C GLU A 111 -12.86 6.80 -23.45
N SER A 112 -12.80 8.03 -23.99
CA SER A 112 -11.98 8.38 -25.16
C SER A 112 -10.49 8.13 -24.92
N ILE A 113 -9.98 8.55 -23.75
CA ILE A 113 -8.57 8.32 -23.40
C ILE A 113 -8.33 6.84 -23.07
N SER A 114 -9.23 6.17 -22.35
CA SER A 114 -9.10 4.72 -22.06
C SER A 114 -8.99 3.89 -23.35
N LYS A 115 -9.78 4.21 -24.39
CA LYS A 115 -9.67 3.58 -25.72
C LYS A 115 -8.27 3.69 -26.33
N GLN A 116 -7.62 4.86 -26.20
CA GLN A 116 -6.28 5.08 -26.76
C GLN A 116 -5.18 4.26 -26.08
N PHE A 117 -5.35 3.89 -24.81
CA PHE A 117 -4.37 3.11 -24.07
C PHE A 117 -4.68 1.61 -24.06
N VAL A 118 -5.90 1.24 -23.70
CA VAL A 118 -6.27 -0.16 -23.45
C VAL A 118 -6.51 -0.90 -24.76
N ASP A 119 -7.18 -0.27 -25.73
CA ASP A 119 -7.46 -0.94 -27.01
C ASP A 119 -6.22 -0.94 -27.93
N ALA A 120 -5.28 -0.02 -27.73
CA ALA A 120 -3.99 -0.01 -28.45
C ALA A 120 -3.12 -1.25 -28.16
N LEU A 121 -3.38 -1.95 -27.04
CA LEU A 121 -2.74 -3.21 -26.71
C LEU A 121 -3.29 -4.39 -27.55
N GLU A 122 -4.49 -4.24 -28.12
CA GLU A 122 -5.16 -5.26 -28.95
C GLU A 122 -4.90 -5.02 -30.44
N ASN A 123 -3.62 -5.03 -30.84
CA ASN A 123 -3.18 -4.80 -32.22
C ASN A 123 -3.39 -5.98 -33.19
N GLY A 124 -3.91 -7.11 -32.68
CA GLY A 124 -4.22 -8.30 -33.47
C GLY A 124 -5.44 -8.10 -34.38
N HIS A 125 -5.43 -8.78 -35.52
CA HIS A 125 -6.60 -8.88 -36.41
C HIS A 125 -7.32 -10.23 -36.26
N ASP A 126 -7.03 -10.96 -35.17
CA ASP A 126 -7.63 -12.24 -34.84
C ASP A 126 -8.96 -12.07 -34.07
N SER A 127 -9.75 -13.14 -34.00
CA SER A 127 -11.01 -13.17 -33.25
C SER A 127 -10.82 -12.83 -31.78
N ARG A 128 -9.67 -13.19 -31.21
CA ARG A 128 -9.31 -12.90 -29.82
C ARG A 128 -9.18 -11.40 -29.58
N ALA A 129 -8.44 -10.66 -30.41
CA ALA A 129 -8.35 -9.21 -30.28
C ALA A 129 -9.70 -8.49 -30.47
N ALA A 130 -10.61 -9.04 -31.29
CA ALA A 130 -11.98 -8.53 -31.42
C ALA A 130 -12.79 -8.74 -30.12
N VAL A 131 -12.74 -9.95 -29.55
CA VAL A 131 -13.38 -10.28 -28.25
C VAL A 131 -12.83 -9.42 -27.12
N ASN A 132 -11.51 -9.24 -27.04
CA ASN A 132 -10.88 -8.42 -26.02
C ASN A 132 -11.34 -6.95 -26.11
N ARG A 133 -11.38 -6.37 -27.31
CA ARG A 133 -11.89 -5.00 -27.52
C ARG A 133 -13.37 -4.85 -27.15
N HIS A 134 -14.20 -5.85 -27.45
CA HIS A 134 -15.59 -5.86 -27.00
C HIS A 134 -15.70 -5.86 -25.48
N ASN A 135 -14.94 -6.72 -24.80
CA ASN A 135 -14.95 -6.79 -23.33
C ASN A 135 -14.39 -5.51 -22.69
N ASN A 136 -13.37 -4.89 -23.28
CA ASN A 136 -12.89 -3.56 -22.85
C ASN A 136 -14.03 -2.52 -22.93
N GLU A 137 -14.82 -2.55 -24.00
CA GLU A 137 -15.98 -1.67 -24.16
C GLU A 137 -17.08 -1.95 -23.14
N ALA A 138 -17.39 -3.22 -22.88
CA ALA A 138 -18.34 -3.60 -21.84
C ALA A 138 -17.92 -3.05 -20.46
N GLY A 139 -16.61 -3.09 -20.16
CA GLY A 139 -16.02 -2.47 -18.98
C GLY A 139 -16.25 -0.95 -18.89
N ARG A 140 -16.00 -0.23 -19.99
CA ARG A 140 -16.23 1.22 -20.05
C ARG A 140 -17.72 1.57 -19.93
N LEU A 141 -18.59 0.79 -20.54
CA LEU A 141 -20.04 0.95 -20.42
C LEU A 141 -20.53 0.63 -19.00
N ALA A 142 -19.89 -0.28 -18.27
CA ALA A 142 -20.21 -0.54 -16.86
C ALA A 142 -19.97 0.70 -15.99
N ILE A 143 -18.94 1.50 -16.26
CA ILE A 143 -18.73 2.79 -15.58
C ILE A 143 -19.93 3.69 -15.80
N LYS A 144 -20.34 3.90 -17.05
CA LYS A 144 -21.50 4.75 -17.39
C LYS A 144 -22.80 4.23 -16.80
N ALA A 145 -23.04 2.92 -16.87
CA ALA A 145 -24.26 2.28 -16.38
C ALA A 145 -24.41 2.36 -14.86
N THR A 146 -23.29 2.41 -14.13
CA THR A 146 -23.29 2.47 -12.66
C THR A 146 -23.22 3.88 -12.11
N MET A 147 -22.99 4.92 -12.93
CA MET A 147 -22.94 6.31 -12.45
C MET A 147 -24.22 6.69 -11.69
N LYS A 148 -24.06 7.41 -10.58
CA LYS A 148 -25.17 7.82 -9.71
C LYS A 148 -25.32 9.33 -9.65
N ARG A 149 -26.56 9.77 -9.49
CA ARG A 149 -26.87 11.18 -9.23
C ARG A 149 -26.59 11.50 -7.77
N SER A 150 -25.68 12.42 -7.53
CA SER A 150 -25.36 12.97 -6.21
C SER A 150 -26.02 14.33 -6.07
N CYS A 151 -26.56 14.66 -4.89
CA CYS A 151 -27.32 15.88 -4.66
C CYS A 151 -26.91 16.57 -3.36
N LYS A 152 -26.91 17.90 -3.35
CA LYS A 152 -26.78 18.75 -2.17
C LYS A 152 -28.07 19.52 -1.94
N CYS A 153 -28.60 19.43 -0.73
CA CYS A 153 -29.79 20.15 -0.30
C CYS A 153 -29.48 21.62 0.03
N HIS A 154 -30.40 22.51 -0.33
CA HIS A 154 -30.40 23.92 -0.03
C HIS A 154 -31.76 24.34 0.58
N GLY A 155 -31.70 25.08 1.68
CA GLY A 155 -32.87 25.61 2.38
C GLY A 155 -32.52 26.25 3.73
N VAL A 156 -33.44 27.03 4.29
CA VAL A 156 -33.25 27.70 5.58
C VAL A 156 -33.10 26.64 6.68
N SER A 157 -32.10 26.81 7.55
CA SER A 157 -31.82 25.92 8.69
C SER A 157 -31.61 24.44 8.36
N GLY A 158 -31.07 24.12 7.17
CA GLY A 158 -30.80 22.75 6.74
C GLY A 158 -31.98 22.01 6.10
N SER A 159 -33.07 22.71 5.78
CA SER A 159 -34.16 22.15 4.98
C SER A 159 -33.73 21.83 3.54
N CYS A 160 -34.36 20.84 2.90
CA CYS A 160 -34.08 20.42 1.52
C CYS A 160 -35.20 20.88 0.55
N SER A 161 -35.51 22.18 0.54
CA SER A 161 -36.56 22.75 -0.32
C SER A 161 -36.19 22.75 -1.81
N VAL A 162 -34.89 22.91 -2.09
CA VAL A 162 -34.30 22.78 -3.43
C VAL A 162 -33.00 22.00 -3.27
N GLN A 163 -32.66 21.15 -4.21
CA GLN A 163 -31.35 20.49 -4.23
C GLN A 163 -30.63 20.69 -5.57
N THR A 164 -29.31 20.78 -5.52
CA THR A 164 -28.45 20.84 -6.69
C THR A 164 -27.81 19.47 -6.88
N CYS A 165 -27.94 18.87 -8.06
CA CYS A 165 -27.44 17.53 -8.34
C CYS A 165 -26.46 17.47 -9.52
N TRP A 166 -25.51 16.55 -9.46
CA TRP A 166 -24.57 16.21 -10.53
C TRP A 166 -24.46 14.68 -10.71
N MET A 167 -23.94 14.25 -11.86
CA MET A 167 -23.60 12.84 -12.07
C MET A 167 -22.22 12.54 -11.51
N GLN A 168 -22.10 11.49 -10.71
CA GLN A 168 -20.84 11.08 -10.09
C GLN A 168 -20.58 9.61 -10.40
N LEU A 169 -19.31 9.26 -10.59
CA LEU A 169 -18.86 7.88 -10.60
C LEU A 169 -19.30 7.19 -9.30
N SER A 170 -19.83 5.97 -9.43
CA SER A 170 -20.13 5.12 -8.27
C SER A 170 -18.86 4.59 -7.63
N ASP A 171 -18.97 3.95 -6.46
CA ASP A 171 -17.80 3.30 -5.90
C ASP A 171 -17.29 2.24 -6.88
N PHE A 172 -15.98 2.09 -7.02
CA PHE A 172 -15.42 1.13 -7.97
C PHE A 172 -15.82 -0.32 -7.63
N ARG A 173 -16.16 -0.60 -6.36
CA ARG A 173 -16.78 -1.85 -5.92
C ARG A 173 -18.14 -2.10 -6.58
N ASP A 174 -18.95 -1.06 -6.78
CA ASP A 174 -20.25 -1.18 -7.45
C ASP A 174 -20.07 -1.56 -8.93
N VAL A 175 -19.04 -1.00 -9.58
CA VAL A 175 -18.63 -1.37 -10.95
C VAL A 175 -18.18 -2.83 -11.01
N GLY A 176 -17.35 -3.25 -10.04
CA GLY A 176 -16.90 -4.64 -9.91
C GLY A 176 -18.07 -5.61 -9.72
N ASN A 177 -19.03 -5.28 -8.86
CA ASN A 177 -20.24 -6.06 -8.62
C ASN A 177 -21.09 -6.18 -9.90
N TYR A 178 -21.28 -5.07 -10.62
CA TYR A 178 -21.99 -5.06 -11.89
C TYR A 178 -21.32 -5.96 -12.93
N LEU A 179 -20.00 -5.85 -13.10
CA LEU A 179 -19.24 -6.69 -14.01
C LEU A 179 -19.21 -8.16 -13.57
N LYS A 180 -19.29 -8.46 -12.27
CA LYS A 180 -19.34 -9.84 -11.77
C LYS A 180 -20.63 -10.53 -12.19
N ILE A 181 -21.75 -9.81 -12.15
CA ILE A 181 -23.04 -10.29 -12.69
C ILE A 181 -22.91 -10.58 -14.19
N LYS A 182 -22.26 -9.69 -14.96
CA LYS A 182 -22.01 -9.91 -16.39
C LYS A 182 -21.08 -11.07 -16.68
N TYR A 183 -20.10 -11.33 -15.81
CA TYR A 183 -19.23 -12.49 -15.90
C TYR A 183 -19.99 -13.81 -15.69
N ASP A 184 -20.93 -13.85 -14.74
CA ASP A 184 -21.72 -15.06 -14.48
C ASP A 184 -22.69 -15.37 -15.64
N GLN A 185 -23.00 -14.37 -16.47
CA GLN A 185 -23.85 -14.47 -17.67
C GLN A 185 -23.05 -14.46 -18.99
N ALA A 186 -21.72 -14.51 -18.92
CA ALA A 186 -20.87 -14.34 -20.09
C ALA A 186 -21.14 -15.41 -21.16
N GLN A 187 -21.17 -14.99 -22.43
CA GLN A 187 -21.55 -15.85 -23.54
C GLN A 187 -20.31 -16.40 -24.26
N LYS A 188 -20.30 -17.70 -24.53
CA LYS A 188 -19.29 -18.33 -25.37
C LYS A 188 -19.65 -18.15 -26.84
N LEU A 189 -18.70 -17.66 -27.63
CA LEU A 189 -18.85 -17.54 -29.08
C LEU A 189 -18.20 -18.72 -29.79
N GLU A 190 -19.01 -19.45 -30.54
CA GLU A 190 -18.54 -20.50 -31.45
C GLU A 190 -18.28 -19.88 -32.83
N LEU A 191 -17.03 -19.51 -33.08
CA LEU A 191 -16.62 -19.02 -34.40
C LEU A 191 -16.25 -20.22 -35.28
N GLU A 192 -17.02 -20.45 -36.35
CA GLU A 192 -16.77 -21.54 -37.30
C GLU A 192 -15.36 -21.45 -37.90
N GLN A 193 -14.46 -22.36 -37.48
CA GLN A 193 -13.05 -22.41 -37.89
C GLN A 193 -12.84 -22.57 -39.40
N ARG A 194 -13.86 -23.02 -40.16
CA ARG A 194 -13.77 -23.22 -41.61
C ARG A 194 -13.68 -21.93 -42.43
N ARG A 195 -14.07 -20.77 -41.89
CA ARG A 195 -14.04 -19.50 -42.63
C ARG A 195 -12.70 -18.75 -42.56
N MET A 196 -11.78 -19.15 -41.68
CA MET A 196 -10.60 -18.31 -41.32
C MET A 196 -9.24 -18.82 -41.83
N ARG A 197 -9.17 -19.97 -42.50
CA ARG A 197 -7.93 -20.44 -43.16
C ARG A 197 -7.76 -19.94 -44.60
N ALA A 198 -8.75 -19.25 -45.16
CA ALA A 198 -8.71 -18.73 -46.52
C ALA A 198 -8.73 -17.19 -46.51
N GLY A 199 -7.54 -16.59 -46.56
CA GLY A 199 -7.31 -15.24 -47.12
C GLY A 199 -7.91 -14.03 -46.39
N ASN A 200 -7.18 -12.92 -46.46
CA ASN A 200 -7.59 -11.58 -46.00
C ASN A 200 -8.67 -10.97 -46.93
N SER A 201 -9.86 -11.56 -47.03
CA SER A 201 -10.97 -10.97 -47.80
C SER A 201 -11.85 -10.06 -46.94
N ALA A 202 -12.32 -8.94 -47.53
CA ALA A 202 -13.20 -7.96 -46.88
C ALA A 202 -14.54 -8.56 -46.42
N GLU A 203 -15.02 -9.62 -47.07
CA GLU A 203 -16.24 -10.36 -46.71
C GLU A 203 -16.15 -11.02 -45.32
N ASN A 204 -14.97 -11.47 -44.89
CA ASN A 204 -14.78 -12.09 -43.58
C ASN A 204 -14.80 -11.06 -42.42
N ARG A 205 -14.51 -9.78 -42.71
CA ARG A 205 -14.67 -8.70 -41.73
C ARG A 205 -16.13 -8.34 -41.50
N GLY A 206 -16.98 -8.49 -42.53
CA GLY A 206 -18.43 -8.28 -42.44
C GLY A 206 -19.12 -9.31 -41.54
N SER A 207 -18.83 -10.59 -41.73
CA SER A 207 -19.46 -11.67 -40.93
C SER A 207 -19.12 -11.64 -39.43
N ILE A 208 -17.89 -11.23 -39.09
CA ILE A 208 -17.48 -10.98 -37.70
C ILE A 208 -18.23 -9.75 -37.17
N ALA A 209 -18.26 -8.64 -37.90
CA ALA A 209 -19.00 -7.45 -37.47
C ALA A 209 -20.51 -7.74 -37.26
N ASP A 210 -21.11 -8.58 -38.09
CA ASP A 210 -22.51 -9.02 -37.98
C ASP A 210 -22.76 -9.92 -36.76
N THR A 211 -21.79 -10.78 -36.41
CA THR A 211 -21.89 -11.59 -35.19
C THR A 211 -21.84 -10.71 -33.94
N PHE A 212 -20.92 -9.75 -33.90
CA PHE A 212 -20.79 -8.82 -32.77
C PHE A 212 -21.94 -7.79 -32.70
N SER A 213 -22.58 -7.46 -33.81
CA SER A 213 -23.72 -6.51 -33.83
C SER A 213 -24.98 -7.09 -33.16
N SER A 214 -25.10 -8.41 -33.12
CA SER A 214 -26.20 -9.12 -32.44
C SER A 214 -26.03 -9.20 -30.92
N ILE A 215 -24.84 -8.90 -30.40
CA ILE A 215 -24.49 -9.00 -28.98
C ILE A 215 -24.49 -7.61 -28.37
N ALA A 216 -25.23 -7.43 -27.28
CA ALA A 216 -25.22 -6.16 -26.57
C ALA A 216 -23.80 -5.83 -26.06
N ARG A 217 -23.36 -4.58 -26.28
CA ARG A 217 -22.01 -4.10 -25.92
C ARG A 217 -21.72 -4.15 -24.42
N THR A 218 -22.74 -4.33 -23.58
CA THR A 218 -22.63 -4.47 -22.13
C THR A 218 -22.39 -5.90 -21.65
N GLU A 219 -22.49 -6.89 -22.54
CA GLU A 219 -22.29 -8.30 -22.21
C GLU A 219 -20.84 -8.71 -22.39
N LEU A 220 -20.37 -9.62 -21.53
CA LEU A 220 -19.05 -10.22 -21.65
C LEU A 220 -19.11 -11.46 -22.54
N ILE A 221 -18.08 -11.64 -23.35
CA ILE A 221 -17.98 -12.74 -24.30
C ILE A 221 -16.60 -13.42 -24.25
N HIS A 222 -16.56 -14.71 -24.56
CA HIS A 222 -15.33 -15.51 -24.55
C HIS A 222 -15.34 -16.58 -25.66
N LEU A 223 -14.17 -17.13 -26.00
CA LEU A 223 -14.01 -18.12 -27.08
C LEU A 223 -13.74 -19.54 -26.55
N GLU A 224 -13.09 -19.64 -25.39
CA GLU A 224 -12.64 -20.89 -24.81
C GLU A 224 -13.37 -21.22 -23.52
N ASP A 225 -13.51 -22.52 -23.24
CA ASP A 225 -13.99 -22.98 -21.94
C ASP A 225 -12.96 -22.75 -20.85
N SER A 226 -13.45 -22.38 -19.67
CA SER A 226 -12.63 -22.25 -18.47
C SER A 226 -12.12 -23.60 -18.00
N PRO A 227 -10.85 -23.70 -17.56
CA PRO A 227 -10.36 -24.80 -16.74
C PRO A 227 -11.19 -25.02 -15.49
N ASN A 228 -10.99 -26.18 -14.85
CA ASN A 228 -11.56 -26.42 -13.53
C ASN A 228 -10.87 -25.63 -12.41
N TYR A 229 -9.66 -25.09 -12.65
CA TYR A 229 -8.79 -24.35 -11.71
C TYR A 229 -8.42 -25.07 -10.41
N CYS A 230 -8.88 -26.31 -10.22
CA CYS A 230 -8.64 -27.08 -9.00
C CYS A 230 -7.18 -27.52 -8.89
N VAL A 231 -6.59 -27.94 -10.02
CA VAL A 231 -5.26 -28.54 -10.09
C VAL A 231 -4.22 -27.52 -10.51
N LYS A 232 -3.08 -27.52 -9.81
CA LYS A 232 -1.93 -26.67 -10.14
C LYS A 232 -1.29 -27.11 -11.45
N ASN A 233 -1.12 -26.17 -12.38
CA ASN A 233 -0.37 -26.33 -13.61
C ASN A 233 0.43 -25.05 -13.91
N LEU A 234 1.70 -25.05 -13.49
CA LEU A 234 2.60 -23.89 -13.63
C LEU A 234 2.85 -23.50 -15.08
N SER A 235 2.83 -24.46 -16.02
CA SER A 235 3.02 -24.21 -17.45
C SER A 235 1.86 -23.44 -18.08
N LEU A 236 0.65 -23.56 -17.50
CA LEU A 236 -0.55 -22.84 -17.90
C LEU A 236 -0.90 -21.69 -16.94
N GLY A 237 -0.03 -21.36 -15.99
CA GLY A 237 -0.28 -20.30 -15.00
C GLY A 237 -1.38 -20.62 -13.97
N LEU A 238 -1.79 -21.89 -13.85
CA LEU A 238 -2.84 -22.32 -12.92
C LEU A 238 -2.22 -22.66 -11.57
N HIS A 239 -2.60 -21.96 -10.50
CA HIS A 239 -2.05 -22.18 -9.16
C HIS A 239 -2.70 -23.34 -8.40
N GLY A 240 -3.89 -23.77 -8.82
CA GLY A 240 -4.68 -24.76 -8.09
C GLY A 240 -5.40 -24.16 -6.87
N THR A 241 -6.18 -25.00 -6.19
CA THR A 241 -6.94 -24.63 -4.98
C THR A 241 -6.36 -25.19 -3.70
N GLU A 242 -5.39 -26.10 -3.79
CA GLU A 242 -4.72 -26.68 -2.64
C GLU A 242 -3.99 -25.61 -1.81
N GLY A 243 -4.19 -25.67 -0.48
CA GLY A 243 -3.64 -24.68 0.45
C GLY A 243 -4.39 -23.35 0.51
N ARG A 244 -5.48 -23.17 -0.25
CA ARG A 244 -6.31 -21.96 -0.16
C ARG A 244 -7.27 -22.05 1.03
N GLU A 245 -7.38 -20.93 1.72
CA GLU A 245 -8.29 -20.78 2.85
C GLU A 245 -9.74 -20.63 2.38
N CYS A 246 -10.67 -21.15 3.18
CA CYS A 246 -12.09 -21.09 2.93
C CYS A 246 -12.83 -20.87 4.26
N VAL A 247 -14.05 -20.32 4.19
CA VAL A 247 -14.86 -19.98 5.36
C VAL A 247 -16.17 -20.78 5.39
N GLN A 248 -16.43 -21.46 6.51
CA GLN A 248 -17.65 -22.26 6.70
C GLN A 248 -18.64 -21.61 7.68
N ARG A 249 -18.16 -20.77 8.62
CA ARG A 249 -18.98 -20.14 9.68
C ARG A 249 -18.54 -18.69 9.91
N GLY A 250 -19.50 -17.79 10.16
CA GLY A 250 -19.27 -16.38 10.48
C GLY A 250 -20.56 -15.54 10.48
N ASN A 251 -20.67 -14.60 11.43
CA ASN A 251 -21.90 -13.83 11.68
C ASN A 251 -22.20 -12.75 10.63
N LYS A 252 -21.20 -12.32 9.84
CA LYS A 252 -21.33 -11.29 8.79
C LYS A 252 -21.00 -11.80 7.37
N LEU A 253 -20.99 -13.12 7.13
CA LEU A 253 -20.64 -13.68 5.82
C LEU A 253 -21.84 -13.72 4.87
N SER A 254 -21.63 -13.31 3.63
CA SER A 254 -22.56 -13.48 2.52
C SER A 254 -22.83 -14.98 2.24
N GLN A 255 -23.95 -15.26 1.58
CA GLN A 255 -24.27 -16.64 1.17
C GLN A 255 -23.18 -17.22 0.24
N PHE A 256 -22.53 -16.36 -0.54
CA PHE A 256 -21.46 -16.74 -1.45
C PHE A 256 -20.19 -17.14 -0.69
N GLU A 257 -19.81 -16.39 0.33
CA GLU A 257 -18.62 -16.68 1.18
C GLU A 257 -18.80 -17.98 1.96
N LYS A 258 -19.99 -18.22 2.53
CA LYS A 258 -20.33 -19.46 3.25
C LYS A 258 -20.18 -20.73 2.40
N ARG A 259 -20.25 -20.60 1.06
CA ARG A 259 -20.07 -21.70 0.10
C ARG A 259 -18.62 -21.84 -0.39
N SER A 260 -17.69 -21.01 0.08
CA SER A 260 -16.29 -21.03 -0.36
C SER A 260 -15.63 -22.39 -0.12
N CYS A 261 -15.82 -23.04 1.05
CA CYS A 261 -15.23 -24.36 1.32
C CYS A 261 -15.77 -25.45 0.39
N ARG A 262 -17.04 -25.35 -0.02
CA ARG A 262 -17.61 -26.25 -1.02
C ARG A 262 -16.93 -26.07 -2.38
N ARG A 263 -16.80 -24.82 -2.84
CA ARG A 263 -16.22 -24.52 -4.17
C ARG A 263 -14.73 -24.79 -4.27
N LEU A 264 -13.97 -24.40 -3.24
CA LEU A 264 -12.51 -24.46 -3.23
C LEU A 264 -12.00 -25.84 -2.83
N CYS A 265 -12.70 -26.53 -1.93
CA CYS A 265 -12.23 -27.83 -1.42
C CYS A 265 -13.06 -28.98 -1.98
N HIS A 266 -14.34 -29.08 -1.59
CA HIS A 266 -15.15 -30.27 -1.88
C HIS A 266 -15.33 -30.55 -3.38
N GLU A 267 -15.66 -29.52 -4.17
CA GLU A 267 -15.83 -29.64 -5.62
C GLU A 267 -14.50 -29.88 -6.36
N CYS A 268 -13.37 -29.62 -5.70
CA CYS A 268 -12.03 -29.92 -6.20
C CYS A 268 -11.47 -31.25 -5.65
N GLY A 269 -12.26 -32.03 -4.90
CA GLY A 269 -11.84 -33.30 -4.30
C GLY A 269 -10.86 -33.14 -3.13
N LEU A 270 -10.72 -31.94 -2.57
CA LEU A 270 -9.84 -31.65 -1.44
C LEU A 270 -10.62 -31.73 -0.12
N LYS A 271 -9.94 -32.18 0.93
CA LYS A 271 -10.46 -32.16 2.30
C LYS A 271 -10.25 -30.77 2.90
N VAL A 272 -11.21 -30.30 3.70
CA VAL A 272 -11.07 -29.09 4.50
C VAL A 272 -10.29 -29.46 5.76
N GLU A 273 -9.10 -28.91 5.93
CA GLU A 273 -8.33 -29.01 7.17
C GLU A 273 -8.67 -27.79 8.04
N GLU A 274 -9.36 -28.03 9.16
CA GLU A 274 -9.71 -26.95 10.10
C GLU A 274 -8.46 -26.52 10.88
N ARG A 275 -7.78 -25.48 10.39
CA ARG A 275 -6.82 -24.75 11.23
C ARG A 275 -7.61 -23.90 12.22
N ARG A 276 -7.55 -24.26 13.50
CA ARG A 276 -7.88 -23.35 14.61
C ARG A 276 -6.85 -22.22 14.64
N ILE A 277 -7.06 -21.22 13.80
CA ILE A 277 -6.53 -19.88 14.00
C ILE A 277 -7.59 -19.17 14.83
N GLU A 278 -7.24 -18.63 15.99
CA GLU A 278 -8.19 -17.80 16.75
C GLU A 278 -8.79 -16.75 15.81
N ILE A 279 -10.11 -16.77 15.60
CA ILE A 279 -10.83 -15.95 14.61
C ILE A 279 -10.58 -14.43 14.84
N ALA A 280 -10.15 -14.03 16.03
CA ALA A 280 -9.68 -12.69 16.34
C ALA A 280 -8.45 -12.25 15.50
N TYR A 281 -7.65 -13.21 15.00
CA TYR A 281 -6.42 -12.98 14.26
C TYR A 281 -6.65 -12.65 12.77
N LEU A 282 -7.87 -12.69 12.24
CA LEU A 282 -8.15 -12.28 10.85
C LEU A 282 -8.70 -10.85 10.75
N SER A 283 -9.50 -10.42 11.74
CA SER A 283 -10.15 -9.10 11.73
C SER A 283 -9.17 -7.93 11.75
N TYR A 284 -7.97 -8.13 12.32
CA TYR A 284 -6.99 -7.05 12.50
C TYR A 284 -5.78 -7.17 11.56
N THR A 285 -5.68 -8.23 10.74
CA THR A 285 -4.49 -8.53 9.92
C THR A 285 -4.11 -7.39 8.99
N SER A 286 -5.09 -6.76 8.32
CA SER A 286 -4.82 -5.63 7.42
C SER A 286 -4.19 -4.45 8.18
N SER A 287 -4.73 -4.12 9.34
CA SER A 287 -4.22 -3.05 10.21
C SER A 287 -2.86 -3.39 10.81
N VAL A 288 -2.63 -4.66 11.15
CA VAL A 288 -1.33 -5.16 11.62
C VAL A 288 -0.27 -5.03 10.52
N LEU A 289 -0.56 -5.49 9.30
CA LEU A 289 0.36 -5.37 8.17
C LEU A 289 0.67 -3.92 7.83
N ALA A 290 -0.35 -3.04 7.82
CA ALA A 290 -0.16 -1.61 7.63
C ALA A 290 0.69 -0.99 8.75
N GLY A 291 0.46 -1.38 10.01
CA GLY A 291 1.25 -0.92 11.15
C GLY A 291 2.71 -1.38 11.11
N ALA A 292 2.96 -2.62 10.72
CA ALA A 292 4.32 -3.10 10.46
C ALA A 292 4.99 -2.28 9.34
N GLN A 293 4.30 -2.06 8.22
CA GLN A 293 4.83 -1.25 7.12
C GLN A 293 5.14 0.20 7.55
N ASN A 294 4.28 0.82 8.36
CA ASN A 294 4.54 2.14 8.95
C ASN A 294 5.81 2.13 9.81
N GLY A 295 6.00 1.08 10.63
CA GLY A 295 7.21 0.86 11.41
C GLY A 295 8.47 0.77 10.53
N LEU A 296 8.41 0.05 9.40
CA LEU A 296 9.52 -0.04 8.45
C LEU A 296 9.84 1.31 7.81
N GLN A 297 8.81 2.05 7.40
CA GLN A 297 9.01 3.36 6.77
C GLN A 297 9.64 4.35 7.74
N GLU A 298 9.21 4.34 9.00
CA GLU A 298 9.80 5.18 10.03
C GLU A 298 11.22 4.73 10.38
N CYS A 299 11.51 3.43 10.39
CA CYS A 299 12.86 2.90 10.56
C CYS A 299 13.81 3.39 9.44
N LYS A 300 13.39 3.30 8.18
CA LYS A 300 14.15 3.86 7.04
C LYS A 300 14.37 5.36 7.18
N HIS A 301 13.39 6.08 7.70
CA HIS A 301 13.53 7.51 7.95
C HIS A 301 14.58 7.80 9.03
N GLN A 302 14.48 7.16 10.19
CA GLN A 302 15.39 7.37 11.33
C GLN A 302 16.85 7.04 11.01
N PHE A 303 17.07 6.09 10.10
CA PHE A 303 18.40 5.60 9.73
C PHE A 303 18.85 6.02 8.32
N ALA A 304 18.16 6.96 7.67
CA ALA A 304 18.44 7.38 6.30
C ALA A 304 19.91 7.79 6.07
N TRP A 305 20.52 8.40 7.09
CA TRP A 305 21.88 8.97 7.06
C TRP A 305 22.89 8.23 7.97
N ASP A 306 22.53 7.02 8.39
CA ASP A 306 23.37 6.10 9.17
C ASP A 306 23.97 5.03 8.26
N ARG A 307 25.10 4.42 8.63
CA ARG A 307 25.78 3.41 7.78
C ARG A 307 24.87 2.20 7.51
N TRP A 308 24.08 1.80 8.50
CA TRP A 308 22.94 0.92 8.33
C TRP A 308 21.67 1.76 8.13
N ASN A 309 20.91 1.50 7.06
CA ASN A 309 19.80 2.35 6.62
C ASN A 309 18.42 1.65 6.67
N CYS A 310 18.28 0.67 7.55
CA CYS A 310 17.07 -0.15 7.67
C CYS A 310 16.62 -0.81 6.35
N PRO A 311 17.39 -1.77 5.80
CA PRO A 311 17.03 -2.43 4.56
C PRO A 311 15.72 -3.23 4.71
N GLY A 312 14.88 -3.23 3.67
CA GLY A 312 13.56 -3.88 3.74
C GLY A 312 13.60 -5.39 4.01
N SER A 313 14.73 -6.04 3.72
CA SER A 313 14.98 -7.45 4.06
C SER A 313 14.95 -7.73 5.57
N THR A 314 15.12 -6.70 6.41
CA THR A 314 15.12 -6.78 7.88
C THR A 314 13.70 -6.83 8.49
N PHE A 315 12.63 -6.63 7.71
CA PHE A 315 11.26 -6.48 8.24
C PHE A 315 10.30 -7.65 7.91
N HIS A 316 10.81 -8.77 7.38
CA HIS A 316 9.96 -9.93 7.10
C HIS A 316 9.54 -10.65 8.40
N LEU A 317 8.40 -10.25 8.97
CA LEU A 317 7.76 -10.88 10.14
C LEU A 317 7.59 -12.40 10.03
N SER A 318 7.59 -12.95 8.81
CA SER A 318 7.30 -14.35 8.52
C SER A 318 8.52 -15.25 8.29
N THR A 319 9.76 -14.76 8.43
CA THR A 319 10.95 -15.61 8.23
C THR A 319 11.99 -15.51 9.35
N HIS A 320 11.87 -16.40 10.34
CA HIS A 320 12.88 -16.75 11.34
C HIS A 320 14.28 -17.11 10.80
N ARG A 321 14.48 -17.16 9.48
CA ARG A 321 15.70 -17.63 8.84
C ARG A 321 16.71 -16.51 8.51
N ARG A 322 16.35 -15.22 8.58
CA ARG A 322 17.24 -14.14 8.10
C ARG A 322 17.68 -13.09 9.13
N LEU A 323 16.88 -12.76 10.15
CA LEU A 323 17.35 -11.95 11.29
C LEU A 323 17.84 -12.85 12.43
N ARG A 324 18.96 -13.53 12.22
CA ARG A 324 19.60 -14.28 13.32
C ARG A 324 20.47 -13.41 14.22
N SER A 325 20.86 -12.24 13.72
CA SER A 325 21.72 -11.32 14.46
C SER A 325 20.94 -10.58 15.53
N ALA A 326 21.49 -10.51 16.73
CA ALA A 326 20.87 -9.84 17.88
C ALA A 326 21.62 -8.53 18.19
N THR A 327 21.71 -7.65 17.19
CA THR A 327 22.44 -6.38 17.28
C THR A 327 21.57 -5.25 17.80
N ARG A 328 22.20 -4.09 18.01
CA ARG A 328 21.52 -2.86 18.41
C ARG A 328 20.45 -2.44 17.39
N GLU A 329 20.74 -2.54 16.10
CA GLU A 329 19.82 -2.18 15.02
C GLU A 329 18.60 -3.10 15.00
N THR A 330 18.79 -4.40 15.25
CA THR A 330 17.67 -5.34 15.35
C THR A 330 16.78 -5.05 16.55
N SER A 331 17.36 -4.59 17.68
CA SER A 331 16.56 -4.18 18.85
C SER A 331 15.58 -3.04 18.51
N PHE A 332 16.02 -2.06 17.71
CA PHE A 332 15.18 -0.98 17.24
C PHE A 332 14.12 -1.48 16.26
N VAL A 333 14.46 -2.39 15.34
CA VAL A 333 13.49 -2.97 14.39
C VAL A 333 12.34 -3.65 15.12
N HIS A 334 12.62 -4.48 16.13
CA HIS A 334 11.60 -5.12 16.96
C HIS A 334 10.70 -4.08 17.66
N ALA A 335 11.32 -3.08 18.30
CA ALA A 335 10.59 -2.02 18.98
C ALA A 335 9.69 -1.19 18.05
N ILE A 336 10.22 -0.70 16.92
CA ILE A 336 9.46 0.14 15.99
C ILE A 336 8.37 -0.65 15.24
N SER A 337 8.59 -1.95 15.02
CA SER A 337 7.56 -2.86 14.46
C SER A 337 6.38 -2.99 15.42
N ALA A 338 6.65 -3.35 16.68
CA ALA A 338 5.63 -3.52 17.69
C ALA A 338 4.89 -2.20 17.98
N ALA A 339 5.62 -1.08 18.00
CA ALA A 339 5.08 0.26 18.11
C ALA A 339 4.17 0.62 16.93
N GLY A 340 4.60 0.35 15.69
CA GLY A 340 3.84 0.63 14.47
C GLY A 340 2.53 -0.15 14.40
N VAL A 341 2.56 -1.44 14.75
CA VAL A 341 1.35 -2.28 14.85
C VAL A 341 0.39 -1.73 15.91
N MET A 342 0.88 -1.47 17.12
CA MET A 342 0.06 -0.92 18.21
C MET A 342 -0.53 0.45 17.85
N TYR A 343 0.27 1.33 17.24
CA TYR A 343 -0.12 2.68 16.85
C TYR A 343 -1.27 2.63 15.82
N THR A 344 -1.09 1.87 14.73
CA THR A 344 -2.10 1.77 13.68
C THR A 344 -3.38 1.13 14.19
N LEU A 345 -3.30 0.07 14.99
CA LEU A 345 -4.48 -0.57 15.57
C LEU A 345 -5.26 0.37 16.50
N THR A 346 -4.54 1.12 17.34
CA THR A 346 -5.16 2.11 18.23
C THR A 346 -5.84 3.21 17.44
N ARG A 347 -5.16 3.76 16.42
CA ARG A 347 -5.69 4.84 15.59
C ARG A 347 -6.93 4.40 14.80
N ASN A 348 -6.87 3.26 14.11
CA ASN A 348 -7.99 2.72 13.35
C ASN A 348 -9.18 2.42 14.27
N CYS A 349 -8.91 1.99 15.51
CA CYS A 349 -9.93 1.79 16.51
C CYS A 349 -10.67 3.09 16.90
N SER A 350 -9.93 4.17 17.18
CA SER A 350 -10.52 5.46 17.52
C SER A 350 -11.26 6.12 16.34
N LEU A 351 -10.82 5.85 15.12
CA LEU A 351 -11.49 6.32 13.90
C LEU A 351 -12.79 5.55 13.59
N GLY A 352 -13.00 4.40 14.22
CA GLY A 352 -14.15 3.53 13.95
C GLY A 352 -13.95 2.62 12.72
N ASP A 353 -12.71 2.46 12.25
CA ASP A 353 -12.37 1.60 11.10
C ASP A 353 -12.35 0.10 11.50
N LEU A 354 -12.32 -0.20 12.79
CA LEU A 354 -12.30 -1.56 13.34
C LEU A 354 -13.57 -1.86 14.13
N ASP A 355 -14.22 -2.97 13.79
CA ASP A 355 -15.33 -3.53 14.57
C ASP A 355 -14.86 -4.03 15.95
N ASN A 356 -15.71 -3.94 16.97
CA ASN A 356 -15.50 -4.47 18.33
C ASN A 356 -14.42 -3.76 19.16
N CYS A 357 -14.09 -2.52 18.81
CA CYS A 357 -13.29 -1.66 19.66
C CYS A 357 -13.79 -0.20 19.53
N GLY A 358 -13.28 0.69 20.36
CA GLY A 358 -13.58 2.11 20.28
C GLY A 358 -12.70 2.91 21.23
N CYS A 359 -13.04 4.20 21.36
CA CYS A 359 -12.34 5.13 22.25
C CYS A 359 -12.33 4.65 23.70
N ASP A 360 -11.27 5.01 24.45
CA ASP A 360 -11.27 4.90 25.91
C ASP A 360 -12.19 5.98 26.50
N ASN A 361 -13.32 5.55 27.03
CA ASN A 361 -14.31 6.42 27.68
C ASN A 361 -14.21 6.41 29.23
N SER A 362 -13.22 5.72 29.81
CA SER A 362 -13.10 5.50 31.26
C SER A 362 -13.01 6.79 32.10
N ARG A 363 -12.55 7.88 31.47
CA ARG A 363 -12.39 9.20 32.10
C ARG A 363 -13.44 10.22 31.70
N ASN A 364 -14.26 9.94 30.68
CA ASN A 364 -15.20 10.92 30.14
C ASN A 364 -16.17 11.44 31.22
N GLY A 365 -16.39 12.75 31.23
CA GLY A 365 -17.21 13.47 32.21
C GLY A 365 -16.51 13.78 33.53
N LYS A 366 -15.31 13.26 33.80
CA LYS A 366 -14.55 13.56 35.02
C LYS A 366 -13.83 14.91 34.92
N ILE A 367 -13.72 15.62 36.04
CA ILE A 367 -12.96 16.86 36.14
C ILE A 367 -11.46 16.52 36.01
N GLY A 368 -10.80 17.07 35.00
CA GLY A 368 -9.38 16.81 34.74
C GLY A 368 -8.45 17.80 35.45
N GLY A 369 -8.96 18.96 35.83
CA GLY A 369 -8.27 20.01 36.56
C GLY A 369 -9.10 21.29 36.59
N ARG A 370 -8.53 22.38 37.10
CA ARG A 370 -9.23 23.68 37.12
C ARG A 370 -9.52 24.14 35.68
N GLY A 371 -10.80 24.35 35.37
CA GLY A 371 -11.24 24.87 34.06
C GLY A 371 -11.32 23.85 32.92
N TRP A 372 -11.19 22.54 33.19
CA TRP A 372 -11.34 21.54 32.13
C TRP A 372 -11.85 20.17 32.57
N LEU A 373 -12.48 19.48 31.63
CA LEU A 373 -13.12 18.17 31.80
C LEU A 373 -12.62 17.17 30.77
N TRP A 374 -12.60 15.89 31.14
CA TRP A 374 -12.33 14.79 30.23
C TRP A 374 -13.54 14.56 29.32
N GLY A 375 -13.31 14.42 28.03
CA GLY A 375 -14.37 14.12 27.05
C GLY A 375 -13.80 13.86 25.67
N GLY A 376 -14.66 13.70 24.66
CA GLY A 376 -14.21 13.33 23.31
C GLY A 376 -13.82 11.86 23.20
N CYS A 377 -12.94 11.55 22.25
CA CYS A 377 -12.44 10.21 21.97
C CYS A 377 -10.99 10.10 22.41
N SER A 378 -10.72 9.48 23.57
CA SER A 378 -9.35 9.15 23.95
C SER A 378 -8.90 7.87 23.25
N ASP A 379 -7.68 7.88 22.71
CA ASP A 379 -7.12 6.74 21.99
C ASP A 379 -6.92 5.52 22.90
N ASN A 380 -7.50 4.37 22.52
CA ASN A 380 -7.49 3.15 23.32
C ASN A 380 -6.19 2.34 23.12
N VAL A 381 -5.10 2.84 23.72
CA VAL A 381 -3.78 2.20 23.61
C VAL A 381 -3.69 0.82 24.25
N ASP A 382 -4.56 0.48 25.20
CA ASP A 382 -4.56 -0.85 25.81
C ASP A 382 -5.13 -1.91 24.86
N PHE A 383 -6.11 -1.53 24.03
CA PHE A 383 -6.55 -2.36 22.90
C PHE A 383 -5.39 -2.60 21.92
N GLY A 384 -4.71 -1.54 21.47
CA GLY A 384 -3.60 -1.66 20.53
C GLY A 384 -2.43 -2.48 21.09
N ASP A 385 -2.09 -2.31 22.37
CA ASP A 385 -1.04 -3.08 23.06
C ASP A 385 -1.38 -4.57 23.10
N ARG A 386 -2.61 -4.93 23.47
CA ARG A 386 -3.07 -6.32 23.54
C ARG A 386 -3.01 -7.02 22.19
N ILE A 387 -3.52 -6.39 21.13
CA ILE A 387 -3.51 -6.99 19.79
C ILE A 387 -2.08 -7.01 19.22
N SER A 388 -1.28 -5.96 19.41
CA SER A 388 0.13 -5.95 19.00
C SER A 388 0.92 -7.10 19.65
N LYS A 389 0.71 -7.38 20.94
CA LYS A 389 1.26 -8.58 21.61
C LYS A 389 0.85 -9.86 20.90
N GLN A 390 -0.44 -10.06 20.64
CA GLN A 390 -0.95 -11.28 20.01
C GLN A 390 -0.33 -11.56 18.64
N TYR A 391 0.00 -10.53 17.86
CA TYR A 391 0.60 -10.71 16.54
C TYR A 391 2.12 -10.68 16.57
N VAL A 392 2.71 -9.61 17.11
CA VAL A 392 4.15 -9.39 17.01
C VAL A 392 4.93 -10.31 17.93
N ASP A 393 4.41 -10.60 19.13
CA ASP A 393 5.08 -11.50 20.07
C ASP A 393 4.85 -12.97 19.69
N ALA A 394 3.75 -13.31 19.00
CA ALA A 394 3.51 -14.68 18.52
C ALA A 394 4.50 -15.14 17.45
N PHE A 395 5.16 -14.19 16.76
CA PHE A 395 6.29 -14.52 15.89
C PHE A 395 7.55 -14.90 16.66
N GLU A 396 7.66 -14.66 17.96
CA GLU A 396 8.81 -15.07 18.77
C GLU A 396 8.58 -16.46 19.40
N THR A 397 8.75 -17.52 18.59
CA THR A 397 8.49 -18.91 19.00
C THR A 397 9.61 -19.58 19.81
N GLY A 398 10.80 -18.95 19.89
CA GLY A 398 11.96 -19.49 20.59
C GLY A 398 11.88 -19.31 22.11
N GLN A 399 12.49 -20.23 22.86
CA GLN A 399 12.72 -20.10 24.31
C GLN A 399 14.18 -19.71 24.63
N ASP A 400 14.92 -19.20 23.64
CA ASP A 400 16.31 -18.79 23.82
C ASP A 400 16.42 -17.31 24.22
N ALA A 401 17.63 -16.91 24.62
CA ALA A 401 17.91 -15.55 25.06
C ALA A 401 17.55 -14.49 24.02
N ARG A 402 17.66 -14.81 22.73
CA ARG A 402 17.32 -13.90 21.64
C ARG A 402 15.82 -13.64 21.60
N ALA A 403 15.00 -14.69 21.68
CA ALA A 403 13.56 -14.53 21.75
C ALA A 403 13.14 -13.68 22.96
N ALA A 404 13.77 -13.89 24.12
CA ALA A 404 13.51 -13.06 25.31
C ALA A 404 13.88 -11.58 25.10
N VAL A 405 15.03 -11.30 24.46
CA VAL A 405 15.46 -9.95 24.07
C VAL A 405 14.50 -9.31 23.08
N ASN A 406 14.06 -10.05 22.07
CA ASN A 406 13.10 -9.56 21.07
C ASN A 406 11.75 -9.20 21.72
N LEU A 407 11.23 -10.06 22.60
CA LEU A 407 10.00 -9.81 23.36
C LEU A 407 10.11 -8.57 24.25
N HIS A 408 11.25 -8.37 24.91
CA HIS A 408 11.52 -7.16 25.70
C HIS A 408 11.50 -5.91 24.82
N ASN A 409 12.20 -5.95 23.68
CA ASN A 409 12.27 -4.81 22.75
C ASN A 409 10.90 -4.50 22.12
N ASN A 410 10.09 -5.52 21.80
CA ASN A 410 8.71 -5.34 21.36
C ASN A 410 7.89 -4.61 22.43
N ALA A 411 8.04 -4.99 23.70
CA ALA A 411 7.37 -4.34 24.83
C ALA A 411 7.84 -2.89 25.02
N ALA A 412 9.14 -2.61 24.89
CA ALA A 412 9.70 -1.26 24.93
C ALA A 412 9.11 -0.37 23.81
N GLY A 413 8.94 -0.93 22.60
CA GLY A 413 8.25 -0.29 21.48
C GLY A 413 6.82 0.11 21.79
N ARG A 414 6.03 -0.81 22.34
CA ARG A 414 4.65 -0.53 22.76
C ARG A 414 4.58 0.51 23.88
N LEU A 415 5.52 0.47 24.81
CA LEU A 415 5.64 1.49 25.87
C LEU A 415 6.00 2.87 25.32
N ALA A 416 6.81 2.96 24.25
CA ALA A 416 7.12 4.23 23.60
C ALA A 416 5.85 4.91 23.04
N VAL A 417 4.91 4.13 22.49
CA VAL A 417 3.61 4.66 22.04
C VAL A 417 2.82 5.24 23.22
N LYS A 418 2.76 4.52 24.35
CA LYS A 418 2.06 5.02 25.57
C LYS A 418 2.75 6.26 26.15
N ALA A 419 4.09 6.28 26.18
CA ALA A 419 4.88 7.35 26.77
C ALA A 419 4.83 8.67 25.98
N THR A 420 4.58 8.59 24.67
CA THR A 420 4.52 9.77 23.78
C THR A 420 3.11 10.34 23.61
N MET A 421 2.08 9.72 24.18
CA MET A 421 0.71 10.23 24.09
C MET A 421 0.59 11.66 24.62
N LYS A 422 -0.24 12.47 23.95
CA LYS A 422 -0.48 13.87 24.30
C LYS A 422 -1.91 14.10 24.74
N ARG A 423 -2.09 15.01 25.69
CA ARG A 423 -3.41 15.53 26.03
C ARG A 423 -3.76 16.65 25.06
N ILE A 424 -4.79 16.43 24.23
CA ILE A 424 -5.31 17.43 23.31
C ILE A 424 -6.59 18.00 23.91
N CYS A 425 -6.76 19.32 23.79
CA CYS A 425 -7.87 20.05 24.39
C CYS A 425 -8.57 20.92 23.34
N ARG A 426 -9.89 21.02 23.45
CA ARG A 426 -10.72 21.98 22.71
C ARG A 426 -11.34 22.97 23.67
N CYS A 427 -11.14 24.25 23.38
CA CYS A 427 -11.71 25.34 24.15
C CYS A 427 -13.18 25.56 23.81
N HIS A 428 -13.96 25.82 24.85
CA HIS A 428 -15.36 26.16 24.78
C HIS A 428 -15.59 27.41 25.64
N GLY A 429 -16.09 28.48 25.02
CA GLY A 429 -16.34 29.73 25.70
C GLY A 429 -16.91 30.75 24.72
N MET A 430 -17.49 31.84 25.24
CA MET A 430 -17.94 32.93 24.38
C MET A 430 -16.77 33.42 23.53
N SER A 431 -16.99 33.49 22.21
CA SER A 431 -15.99 33.88 21.21
C SER A 431 -14.71 33.03 21.22
N GLU A 432 -14.83 31.70 21.33
CA GLU A 432 -13.69 30.74 21.36
C GLU A 432 -12.72 30.90 22.54
N SER A 433 -13.16 31.56 23.63
CA SER A 433 -12.37 31.63 24.86
C SER A 433 -12.18 30.25 25.52
N CYS A 434 -11.02 30.02 26.14
CA CYS A 434 -10.68 28.79 26.88
C CYS A 434 -11.16 28.79 28.34
N ALA A 435 -12.27 29.47 28.63
CA ALA A 435 -12.83 29.56 29.99
C ALA A 435 -13.26 28.18 30.52
N MET A 436 -13.75 27.31 29.63
CA MET A 436 -13.84 25.88 29.86
C MET A 436 -13.24 25.15 28.65
N GLN A 437 -12.66 23.97 28.86
CA GLN A 437 -12.15 23.16 27.75
C GLN A 437 -12.39 21.68 28.00
N THR A 438 -12.53 20.93 26.92
CA THR A 438 -12.69 19.47 26.94
C THR A 438 -11.42 18.84 26.41
N CYS A 439 -10.83 17.89 27.13
CA CYS A 439 -9.59 17.24 26.71
C CYS A 439 -9.70 15.71 26.61
N TRP A 440 -8.93 15.11 25.71
CA TRP A 440 -8.74 13.68 25.54
C TRP A 440 -7.26 13.33 25.38
N MET A 441 -6.92 12.05 25.57
CA MET A 441 -5.60 11.54 25.24
C MET A 441 -5.56 11.13 23.77
N GLN A 442 -4.56 11.61 23.03
CA GLN A 442 -4.34 11.28 21.63
C GLN A 442 -2.92 10.75 21.42
N LEU A 443 -2.75 9.82 20.50
CA LEU A 443 -1.46 9.38 20.02
C LEU A 443 -0.68 10.58 19.47
N ALA A 444 0.61 10.68 19.81
CA ALA A 444 1.50 11.61 19.10
C ALA A 444 1.71 11.17 17.66
N GLU A 445 2.18 12.07 16.80
CA GLU A 445 2.60 11.69 15.45
C GLU A 445 3.62 10.56 15.51
N PHE A 446 3.50 9.57 14.60
CA PHE A 446 4.34 8.37 14.67
C PHE A 446 5.85 8.68 14.54
N ARG A 447 6.18 9.81 13.89
CA ARG A 447 7.54 10.37 13.87
C ARG A 447 8.10 10.63 15.26
N GLU A 448 7.29 11.09 16.21
CA GLU A 448 7.73 11.35 17.59
C GLU A 448 8.02 10.04 18.33
N VAL A 449 7.25 8.99 18.06
CA VAL A 449 7.53 7.63 18.55
C VAL A 449 8.87 7.12 17.99
N GLY A 450 9.10 7.32 16.69
CA GLY A 450 10.37 6.99 16.02
C GLY A 450 11.56 7.73 16.63
N ASN A 451 11.42 9.04 16.84
CA ASN A 451 12.46 9.86 17.49
C ASN A 451 12.74 9.39 18.92
N TYR A 452 11.69 9.10 19.71
CA TYR A 452 11.83 8.58 21.07
C TYR A 452 12.60 7.25 21.07
N LEU A 453 12.22 6.31 20.20
CA LEU A 453 12.90 5.03 20.07
C LEU A 453 14.33 5.16 19.53
N LYS A 454 14.61 6.17 18.70
CA LYS A 454 15.97 6.41 18.19
C LYS A 454 16.92 6.83 19.31
N VAL A 455 16.44 7.66 20.25
CA VAL A 455 17.19 7.98 21.48
C VAL A 455 17.45 6.72 22.31
N LYS A 456 16.44 5.84 22.47
CA LYS A 456 16.59 4.56 23.18
C LYS A 456 17.55 3.61 22.48
N HIS A 457 17.59 3.60 21.15
CA HIS A 457 18.57 2.83 20.38
C HIS A 457 20.00 3.31 20.64
N ASP A 458 20.22 4.62 20.68
CA ASP A 458 21.56 5.18 20.88
C ASP A 458 22.07 4.91 22.32
N GLN A 459 21.16 4.73 23.27
CA GLN A 459 21.45 4.39 24.67
C GLN A 459 21.33 2.88 24.97
N ALA A 460 21.04 2.03 23.98
CA ALA A 460 20.74 0.62 24.19
C ALA A 460 21.87 -0.14 24.88
N HIS A 461 21.50 -1.10 25.72
CA HIS A 461 22.43 -1.88 26.55
C HIS A 461 22.75 -3.24 25.92
N LYS A 462 24.04 -3.58 25.85
CA LYS A 462 24.47 -4.94 25.51
C LYS A 462 24.33 -5.83 26.74
N LEU A 463 23.60 -6.93 26.60
CA LEU A 463 23.43 -7.91 27.67
C LEU A 463 24.50 -9.01 27.54
N GLU A 464 25.36 -9.11 28.55
CA GLU A 464 26.31 -10.23 28.65
C GLU A 464 25.68 -11.38 29.42
N LEU A 465 25.37 -12.46 28.73
CA LEU A 465 24.82 -13.67 29.33
C LEU A 465 25.94 -14.62 29.71
N ASP A 466 26.02 -15.01 30.98
CA ASP A 466 27.01 -15.97 31.45
C ASP A 466 26.73 -17.37 30.85
N LYS A 467 27.55 -17.73 29.86
CA LYS A 467 27.46 -19.01 29.13
C LYS A 467 27.58 -20.22 30.05
N ARG A 468 28.20 -20.09 31.24
CA ARG A 468 28.36 -21.20 32.21
C ARG A 468 27.04 -21.53 32.91
N ARG A 469 26.24 -20.53 33.30
CA ARG A 469 24.90 -20.72 33.88
C ARG A 469 23.89 -21.28 32.86
N MET A 470 24.02 -20.91 31.59
CA MET A 470 23.17 -21.41 30.49
C MET A 470 23.42 -22.88 30.11
N ARG A 471 24.62 -23.42 30.39
CA ARG A 471 25.01 -24.83 30.15
C ARG A 471 24.84 -25.75 31.36
N ALA A 472 24.69 -25.21 32.58
CA ALA A 472 24.75 -25.98 33.83
C ALA A 472 23.44 -26.68 34.24
N GLY A 473 22.42 -26.76 33.39
CA GLY A 473 21.22 -27.54 33.70
C GLY A 473 20.29 -27.71 32.51
N ASN A 474 19.86 -28.95 32.26
CA ASN A 474 18.86 -29.29 31.24
C ASN A 474 17.41 -29.01 31.71
N SER A 475 17.21 -28.37 32.87
CA SER A 475 15.88 -27.94 33.33
C SER A 475 15.56 -26.52 32.88
N ALA A 476 14.38 -26.34 32.27
CA ALA A 476 13.86 -25.05 31.79
C ALA A 476 13.79 -23.98 32.90
N ASP A 477 13.57 -24.38 34.15
CA ASP A 477 13.41 -23.48 35.31
C ASP A 477 14.69 -22.67 35.64
N ASN A 478 15.88 -23.28 35.51
CA ASN A 478 17.14 -22.59 35.83
C ASN A 478 17.59 -21.62 34.73
N ARG A 479 17.22 -21.87 33.46
CA ARG A 479 17.49 -20.93 32.35
C ARG A 479 16.56 -19.72 32.40
N GLY A 480 15.28 -19.93 32.74
CA GLY A 480 14.31 -18.84 32.91
C GLY A 480 14.71 -17.87 34.02
N GLY A 481 15.17 -18.39 35.16
CA GLY A 481 15.62 -17.57 36.30
C GLY A 481 16.81 -16.67 35.99
N ALA A 482 17.88 -17.20 35.37
CA ALA A 482 19.07 -16.40 35.04
C ALA A 482 18.79 -15.30 34.01
N ILE A 483 17.87 -15.55 33.08
CA ILE A 483 17.41 -14.55 32.11
C ILE A 483 16.55 -13.50 32.81
N ALA A 484 15.57 -13.91 33.62
CA ALA A 484 14.71 -13.01 34.37
C ALA A 484 15.48 -12.10 35.34
N ASP A 485 16.51 -12.63 36.01
CA ASP A 485 17.40 -11.86 36.87
C ASP A 485 18.17 -10.80 36.09
N ALA A 486 18.68 -11.14 34.90
CA ALA A 486 19.38 -10.19 34.03
C ALA A 486 18.45 -9.05 33.57
N PHE A 487 17.19 -9.37 33.27
CA PHE A 487 16.15 -8.39 32.92
C PHE A 487 15.68 -7.53 34.10
N SER A 488 15.76 -8.01 35.33
CA SER A 488 15.23 -7.32 36.52
C SER A 488 15.88 -5.94 36.78
N SER A 489 17.12 -5.77 36.34
CA SER A 489 17.89 -4.53 36.48
C SER A 489 17.67 -3.53 35.35
N ILE A 490 16.96 -3.92 34.29
CA ILE A 490 16.80 -3.12 33.07
C ILE A 490 15.38 -2.57 33.01
N ALA A 491 15.24 -1.25 32.84
CA ALA A 491 13.93 -0.65 32.69
C ALA A 491 13.25 -1.14 31.41
N ARG A 492 11.93 -1.41 31.50
CA ARG A 492 11.12 -1.94 30.37
C ARG A 492 11.07 -1.00 29.16
N SER A 493 11.46 0.26 29.31
CA SER A 493 11.53 1.26 28.24
C SER A 493 12.86 1.28 27.48
N GLU A 494 13.89 0.58 27.98
CA GLU A 494 15.21 0.55 27.33
C GLU A 494 15.28 -0.56 26.29
N LEU A 495 16.07 -0.32 25.24
CA LEU A 495 16.38 -1.34 24.24
C LEU A 495 17.62 -2.12 24.65
N ILE A 496 17.63 -3.41 24.34
CA ILE A 496 18.75 -4.30 24.65
C ILE A 496 19.13 -5.18 23.46
N TYR A 497 20.38 -5.61 23.44
CA TYR A 497 20.93 -6.46 22.37
C TYR A 497 22.00 -7.42 22.92
N LEU A 498 22.39 -8.45 22.14
CA LEU A 498 23.33 -9.49 22.56
C LEU A 498 24.66 -9.45 21.80
N GLU A 499 24.64 -9.01 20.55
CA GLU A 499 25.74 -9.10 19.60
C GLU A 499 26.22 -7.72 19.17
N ASP A 500 27.53 -7.57 18.96
CA ASP A 500 28.06 -6.32 18.40
C ASP A 500 27.63 -6.14 16.95
N SER A 501 27.33 -4.90 16.59
CA SER A 501 26.96 -4.55 15.22
C SER A 501 28.15 -4.78 14.27
N PRO A 502 27.93 -5.41 13.11
CA PRO A 502 28.99 -5.62 12.12
C PRO A 502 29.45 -4.30 11.49
N ASP A 503 30.55 -4.34 10.75
CA ASP A 503 30.94 -3.22 9.90
C ASP A 503 29.99 -3.09 8.70
N TYR A 504 29.13 -2.06 8.74
CA TYR A 504 28.18 -1.73 7.68
C TYR A 504 28.81 -1.02 6.47
N CYS A 505 30.09 -0.65 6.52
CA CYS A 505 30.78 -0.04 5.39
C CYS A 505 30.97 -1.04 4.24
N ALA A 506 31.41 -2.26 4.57
CA ALA A 506 31.72 -3.29 3.59
C ALA A 506 30.47 -4.02 3.09
N LYS A 507 30.40 -4.27 1.78
CA LYS A 507 29.34 -5.09 1.18
C LYS A 507 29.59 -6.57 1.48
N ASN A 508 28.61 -7.21 2.11
CA ASN A 508 28.61 -8.65 2.36
C ASN A 508 27.21 -9.23 2.13
N LEU A 509 26.97 -9.76 0.94
CA LEU A 509 25.66 -10.28 0.52
C LEU A 509 25.20 -11.48 1.36
N SER A 510 26.13 -12.28 1.88
CA SER A 510 25.82 -13.46 2.71
C SER A 510 25.20 -13.08 4.05
N PHE A 511 25.54 -11.92 4.59
CA PHE A 511 24.96 -11.35 5.81
C PHE A 511 23.91 -10.25 5.52
N GLY A 512 23.53 -10.06 4.24
CA GLY A 512 22.58 -9.03 3.85
C GLY A 512 23.10 -7.59 3.97
N LEU A 513 24.42 -7.40 4.08
CA LEU A 513 25.06 -6.10 4.18
C LEU A 513 25.30 -5.53 2.77
N HIS A 514 24.66 -4.40 2.46
CA HIS A 514 24.79 -3.78 1.14
C HIS A 514 26.04 -2.91 0.98
N GLY A 515 26.66 -2.49 2.09
CA GLY A 515 27.75 -1.51 2.13
C GLY A 515 27.26 -0.08 1.95
N THR A 516 28.18 0.89 2.02
CA THR A 516 27.88 2.32 1.84
C THR A 516 28.23 2.87 0.46
N GLU A 517 28.86 2.07 -0.41
CA GLU A 517 29.16 2.44 -1.79
C GLU A 517 27.86 2.73 -2.57
N GLY A 518 27.83 3.85 -3.30
CA GLY A 518 26.68 4.31 -4.08
C GLY A 518 25.60 5.02 -3.27
N ARG A 519 25.78 5.21 -1.95
CA ARG A 519 24.80 5.93 -1.12
C ARG A 519 24.93 7.44 -1.22
N GLU A 520 23.78 8.11 -1.27
CA GLU A 520 23.69 9.56 -1.17
C GLU A 520 24.08 10.04 0.24
N CYS A 521 24.71 11.21 0.31
CA CYS A 521 25.05 11.91 1.54
C CYS A 521 24.85 13.42 1.38
N LEU A 522 24.87 14.14 2.49
CA LEU A 522 24.63 15.57 2.57
C LEU A 522 25.88 16.30 3.08
N GLN A 523 26.29 17.36 2.38
CA GLN A 523 27.47 18.18 2.72
C GLN A 523 27.12 19.60 3.15
N SER A 524 26.14 20.25 2.51
CA SER A 524 25.75 21.62 2.81
C SER A 524 24.25 21.85 2.56
N GLY A 525 23.61 22.61 3.45
CA GLY A 525 22.19 22.95 3.40
C GLY A 525 21.77 23.81 4.60
N LYS A 526 20.86 24.75 4.38
CA LYS A 526 20.42 25.72 5.42
C LYS A 526 19.61 25.03 6.53
N ASP A 527 18.75 24.08 6.18
CA ASP A 527 17.81 23.43 7.12
C ASP A 527 18.28 22.05 7.61
N LEU A 528 19.57 21.72 7.42
CA LEU A 528 20.11 20.41 7.82
C LEU A 528 20.62 20.41 9.26
N SER A 529 20.31 19.34 9.99
CA SER A 529 20.87 19.08 11.32
C SER A 529 22.39 18.86 11.25
N GLN A 530 23.08 19.05 12.38
CA GLN A 530 24.52 18.76 12.47
C GLN A 530 24.83 17.30 12.15
N TRP A 531 23.92 16.37 12.47
CA TRP A 531 24.06 14.96 12.13
C TRP A 531 24.03 14.75 10.62
N GLU A 532 23.09 15.37 9.92
CA GLU A 532 22.95 15.27 8.46
C GLU A 532 24.14 15.88 7.71
N LYS A 533 24.61 17.05 8.15
CA LYS A 533 25.79 17.72 7.56
C LYS A 533 27.08 16.88 7.61
N HIS A 534 27.20 15.99 8.60
CA HIS A 534 28.35 15.08 8.74
C HIS A 534 28.13 13.72 8.07
N SER A 535 27.03 13.51 7.35
CA SER A 535 26.71 12.22 6.73
C SER A 535 27.77 11.80 5.71
N CYS A 536 28.29 12.69 4.87
CA CYS A 536 29.35 12.34 3.90
C CYS A 536 30.65 11.86 4.58
N ARG A 537 30.98 12.43 5.75
CA ARG A 537 32.12 11.97 6.54
C ARG A 537 31.89 10.55 7.06
N ARG A 538 30.73 10.27 7.65
CA ARG A 538 30.43 8.97 8.27
C ARG A 538 30.16 7.85 7.27
N LEU A 539 29.47 8.16 6.16
CA LEU A 539 29.05 7.18 5.15
C LEU A 539 30.16 6.90 4.15
N CYS A 540 30.92 7.93 3.75
CA CYS A 540 31.93 7.79 2.71
C CYS A 540 33.34 7.74 3.32
N HIS A 541 33.80 8.83 3.95
CA HIS A 541 35.21 8.95 4.35
C HIS A 541 35.66 7.94 5.39
N GLU A 542 34.87 7.76 6.45
CA GLU A 542 35.17 6.77 7.51
C GLU A 542 35.06 5.32 7.02
N CYS A 543 34.35 5.10 5.90
CA CYS A 543 34.28 3.82 5.21
C CYS A 543 35.37 3.67 4.12
N GLY A 544 36.33 4.58 4.02
CA GLY A 544 37.41 4.53 3.03
C GLY A 544 37.00 4.94 1.60
N LEU A 545 35.80 5.47 1.42
CA LEU A 545 35.25 5.94 0.16
C LEU A 545 35.53 7.43 -0.05
N ARG A 546 35.48 7.87 -1.31
CA ARG A 546 35.47 9.30 -1.68
C ARG A 546 34.03 9.77 -1.85
N VAL A 547 33.83 11.08 -1.77
CA VAL A 547 32.56 11.72 -2.12
C VAL A 547 32.65 12.14 -3.58
N GLU A 548 31.64 11.76 -4.37
CA GLU A 548 31.49 12.11 -5.78
C GLU A 548 30.28 13.03 -5.95
N GLU A 549 30.46 14.11 -6.71
CA GLU A 549 29.42 15.09 -7.00
C GLU A 549 28.67 14.69 -8.28
N ILE A 550 27.36 14.51 -8.18
CA ILE A 550 26.47 14.20 -9.30
C ILE A 550 25.50 15.36 -9.49
N ARG A 551 25.51 15.98 -10.67
CA ARG A 551 24.54 17.01 -11.05
C ARG A 551 23.31 16.34 -11.67
N THR A 552 22.14 16.60 -11.10
CA THR A 552 20.87 16.04 -11.58
C THR A 552 19.91 17.17 -11.86
N GLU A 553 19.31 17.18 -13.04
CA GLU A 553 18.23 18.09 -13.38
C GLU A 553 16.93 17.55 -12.80
N ILE A 554 16.30 18.31 -11.91
CA ILE A 554 14.98 18.01 -11.37
C ILE A 554 13.98 19.05 -11.89
N VAL A 555 12.78 18.59 -12.21
CA VAL A 555 11.65 19.47 -12.52
C VAL A 555 10.83 19.61 -11.26
N SER A 556 10.64 20.85 -10.80
CA SER A 556 9.83 21.17 -9.62
C SER A 556 8.82 22.25 -9.96
N SER A 557 7.67 22.21 -9.29
CA SER A 557 6.66 23.27 -9.39
C SER A 557 7.15 24.53 -8.69
N CYS A 558 7.13 25.65 -9.41
CA CYS A 558 7.61 26.95 -8.95
C CYS A 558 6.62 28.05 -9.34
N ASN A 559 6.85 29.27 -8.83
CA ASN A 559 6.05 30.46 -9.18
C ASN A 559 4.53 30.25 -9.04
N CYS A 560 4.13 29.45 -8.06
CA CYS A 560 2.74 29.09 -7.83
C CYS A 560 1.90 30.31 -7.45
N LYS A 561 0.86 30.59 -8.23
CA LYS A 561 -0.12 31.66 -7.96
C LYS A 561 -1.46 31.06 -7.60
N PHE A 562 -1.97 31.48 -6.44
CA PHE A 562 -3.34 31.16 -6.04
C PHE A 562 -4.30 32.10 -6.77
N HIS A 563 -5.18 31.52 -7.57
CA HIS A 563 -6.29 32.22 -8.18
C HIS A 563 -7.47 32.17 -7.22
N TRP A 564 -8.02 33.34 -6.89
CA TRP A 564 -9.19 33.52 -6.02
C TRP A 564 -10.47 32.97 -6.67
N CYS A 565 -10.52 31.64 -6.71
CA CYS A 565 -11.59 30.75 -7.14
C CYS A 565 -11.27 29.28 -6.75
N CYS A 566 -10.19 29.06 -5.97
CA CYS A 566 -9.71 27.78 -5.42
C CYS A 566 -8.71 26.97 -6.27
N THR A 567 -7.96 27.62 -7.17
CA THR A 567 -6.94 26.92 -8.00
C THR A 567 -5.55 27.51 -7.77
N VAL A 568 -4.55 26.64 -7.59
CA VAL A 568 -3.13 27.03 -7.61
C VAL A 568 -2.55 26.68 -8.98
N LYS A 569 -2.05 27.69 -9.70
CA LYS A 569 -1.33 27.46 -10.97
C LYS A 569 0.16 27.66 -10.74
N CYS A 570 0.96 26.64 -11.07
CA CYS A 570 2.42 26.68 -10.96
C CYS A 570 3.07 26.54 -12.33
N GLU A 571 4.28 27.08 -12.46
CA GLU A 571 5.15 26.83 -13.59
C GLU A 571 6.05 25.62 -13.29
N ASN A 572 6.54 24.95 -14.33
CA ASN A 572 7.55 23.90 -14.18
C ASN A 572 8.94 24.53 -14.30
N CYS A 573 9.67 24.63 -13.20
CA CYS A 573 11.05 25.07 -13.20
C CYS A 573 12.00 23.86 -13.24
N THR A 574 12.91 23.86 -14.21
CA THR A 574 14.07 22.97 -14.17
C THR A 574 15.12 23.57 -13.23
N GLN A 575 15.60 22.76 -12.30
CA GLN A 575 16.65 23.13 -11.37
C GLN A 575 17.72 22.04 -11.40
N VAL A 576 18.98 22.45 -11.54
CA VAL A 576 20.11 21.54 -11.40
C VAL A 576 20.46 21.45 -9.92
N ILE A 577 20.18 20.31 -9.31
CA ILE A 577 20.60 20.02 -7.94
C ILE A 577 21.91 19.24 -7.94
N VAL A 578 22.74 19.54 -6.95
CA VAL A 578 23.99 18.85 -6.71
C VAL A 578 23.76 17.79 -5.64
N LYS A 579 23.96 16.52 -6.00
CA LYS A 579 23.90 15.37 -5.09
C LYS A 579 25.32 14.87 -4.80
N TYR A 580 25.54 14.37 -3.60
CA TYR A 580 26.81 13.78 -3.19
C TYR A 580 26.63 12.30 -2.94
N VAL A 581 27.50 11.47 -3.50
CA VAL A 581 27.41 10.00 -3.43
C VAL A 581 28.75 9.39 -3.02
N CYS A 582 28.73 8.35 -2.21
CA CYS A 582 29.94 7.61 -1.86
C CYS A 582 30.44 6.75 -3.02
N ALA A 583 31.70 6.91 -3.42
CA ALA A 583 32.33 6.18 -4.52
C ALA A 583 33.68 5.58 -4.13
N ARG A 584 34.14 4.53 -4.83
CA ARG A 584 35.48 3.97 -4.63
C ARG A 584 36.57 4.97 -5.01
N ARG A 585 37.68 4.93 -4.27
CA ARG A 585 38.93 5.59 -4.68
C ARG A 585 39.53 4.79 -5.83
N GLN A 586 39.71 5.39 -7.00
CA GLN A 586 40.40 4.74 -8.11
C GLN A 586 41.85 4.43 -7.67
N SER A 587 42.27 3.17 -7.79
CA SER A 587 43.67 2.80 -7.69
C SER A 587 44.42 3.47 -8.84
N GLY A 588 45.34 4.38 -8.52
CA GLY A 588 46.02 5.21 -9.50
C GLY A 588 46.67 4.39 -10.63
N GLN A 589 46.38 4.78 -11.87
CA GLN A 589 47.35 4.60 -12.95
C GLN A 589 48.65 5.29 -12.52
N GLY A 590 49.70 4.50 -12.33
CA GLY A 590 51.05 4.99 -12.07
C GLY A 590 51.57 5.77 -13.27
N HIS A 591 51.32 7.08 -13.31
CA HIS A 591 52.10 7.97 -14.15
C HIS A 591 53.46 8.18 -13.50
N ASN A 592 54.43 7.40 -13.97
CA ASN A 592 55.87 7.62 -13.80
C ASN A 592 56.24 9.03 -14.28
N ARG A 593 56.16 10.03 -13.39
CA ARG A 593 56.85 11.32 -13.60
C ARG A 593 58.32 11.14 -13.24
N ARG A 594 59.12 10.71 -14.21
CA ARG A 594 60.58 10.90 -14.18
C ARG A 594 60.85 12.41 -14.12
N ARG A 595 61.29 12.89 -12.96
CA ARG A 595 61.91 14.21 -12.79
C ARG A 595 63.22 14.24 -13.58
N ILE A 596 63.25 14.96 -14.69
CA ILE A 596 64.50 15.44 -15.29
C ILE A 596 64.91 16.68 -14.49
N ARG A 597 66.01 16.57 -13.74
CA ARG A 597 66.72 17.72 -13.16
C ARG A 597 67.62 18.30 -14.25
N GLY A 598 67.38 19.55 -14.64
CA GLY A 598 68.36 20.37 -15.38
C GLY A 598 69.33 21.06 -14.42
N PRO A 599 70.57 21.39 -14.85
CA PRO A 599 71.65 21.76 -13.96
C PRO A 599 71.73 23.27 -13.67
N LYS A 600 72.17 23.54 -12.44
CA LYS A 600 72.62 24.78 -11.78
C LYS A 600 72.31 26.14 -12.41
#